data_AF-A0A251S4E7-F1
#
_entry.id   AF-A0A251S4E7-F1
#
_cell.length_a   1.000
_cell.length_b   1.000
_cell.length_c   1.000
_cell.angle_alpha   90.00
_cell.angle_beta   90.00
_cell.angle_gamma   90.00
#
_symmetry.space_group_name_H-M   'P 1'
#
loop_
_entity.id
_entity.type
_entity.pdbx_description
1 polymer ?
#
loop_
_entity_poly.entity_id
_entity_poly.type
_entity_poly.pdbx_seq_one_letter_code
_entity_poly.pdbx_strand_id
1 'polypeptide(L)'
;MINNLFSISYNFTVTDVAGKVVFKCEYLTFGRRVLLNAARKPILLFQKKLLSFQHRWTVFKGNSLNSKDIIFITKGSPMIYPESLDVIMGNDENKIFCHFKVKGDLFGESCTIYARDGNIIAQVALVLDLLNLT
;
A
#
# COMPACT_ATOMS: atom_id res chain seq x y z
N MET A 1 -9.34 8.20 -19.45
CA MET A 1 -9.93 6.89 -19.08
C MET A 1 -8.80 5.88 -18.90
N ILE A 2 -8.36 5.65 -17.66
CA ILE A 2 -7.65 4.44 -17.29
C ILE A 2 -8.42 3.87 -16.10
N ASN A 3 -8.86 2.63 -16.27
CA ASN A 3 -9.96 2.03 -15.54
C ASN A 3 -9.57 1.69 -14.09
N ASN A 4 -10.18 2.37 -13.14
CA ASN A 4 -10.16 2.09 -11.69
C ASN A 4 -10.86 0.76 -11.29
N LEU A 5 -10.85 -0.26 -12.16
CA LEU A 5 -11.62 -1.50 -11.96
C LEU A 5 -10.81 -2.81 -12.12
N PHE A 6 -9.56 -2.78 -12.59
CA PHE A 6 -8.77 -4.01 -12.88
C PHE A 6 -7.50 -4.23 -12.05
N SER A 7 -7.19 -3.39 -11.05
CA SER A 7 -5.98 -3.56 -10.23
C SER A 7 -6.06 -4.71 -9.18
N ILE A 8 -7.06 -5.59 -9.25
CA ILE A 8 -7.45 -6.41 -8.09
C ILE A 8 -6.74 -7.78 -8.02
N SER A 9 -6.20 -8.31 -9.14
CA SER A 9 -5.71 -9.71 -9.21
C SER A 9 -4.47 -9.92 -10.09
N TYR A 10 -3.49 -9.00 -10.13
CA TYR A 10 -2.27 -9.15 -10.93
C TYR A 10 -1.01 -9.12 -10.08
N ASN A 11 -0.02 -9.88 -10.51
CA ASN A 11 1.33 -9.85 -9.94
C ASN A 11 2.10 -8.70 -10.56
N PHE A 12 2.93 -8.01 -9.77
CA PHE A 12 3.78 -6.94 -10.27
C PHE A 12 5.15 -6.95 -9.60
N THR A 13 6.10 -6.29 -10.26
CA THR A 13 7.48 -6.16 -9.77
C THR A 13 7.76 -4.68 -9.50
N VAL A 14 8.44 -4.40 -8.39
CA VAL A 14 8.93 -3.07 -8.04
C VAL A 14 10.43 -3.06 -8.26
N THR A 15 10.90 -2.16 -9.12
CA THR A 15 12.33 -1.96 -9.42
C THR A 15 12.81 -0.62 -8.84
N ASP A 16 14.12 -0.50 -8.66
CA ASP A 16 14.75 0.81 -8.48
C ASP A 16 14.89 1.54 -9.82
N VAL A 17 15.44 2.76 -9.76
CA VAL A 17 15.68 3.61 -10.94
C VAL A 17 16.66 3.02 -11.96
N ALA A 18 17.48 2.05 -11.55
CA ALA A 18 18.40 1.32 -12.44
C ALA A 18 17.76 0.04 -13.02
N GLY A 19 16.47 -0.20 -12.75
CA GLY A 19 15.75 -1.38 -13.22
C GLY A 19 16.03 -2.65 -12.41
N LYS A 20 16.77 -2.57 -11.29
CA LYS A 20 17.02 -3.73 -10.43
C LYS A 20 15.79 -4.03 -9.59
N VAL A 21 15.41 -5.29 -9.53
CA VAL A 21 14.26 -5.74 -8.73
C VAL A 21 14.52 -5.53 -7.24
N VAL A 22 13.63 -4.78 -6.59
CA VAL A 22 13.61 -4.55 -5.14
C VAL A 22 12.58 -5.47 -4.48
N PHE A 23 11.35 -5.48 -5.02
CA PHE A 23 10.27 -6.31 -4.50
C PHE A 23 9.46 -6.97 -5.62
N LYS A 24 8.79 -8.07 -5.26
CA LYS A 24 7.74 -8.67 -6.07
C LYS A 24 6.46 -8.73 -5.25
N CYS A 25 5.34 -8.39 -5.85
CA CYS A 25 4.03 -8.50 -5.23
C CYS A 25 3.22 -9.55 -5.97
N GLU A 26 2.79 -10.58 -5.25
CA GLU A 26 2.01 -11.67 -5.81
C GLU A 26 0.61 -11.68 -5.20
N TYR A 27 -0.40 -11.76 -6.05
CA TYR A 27 -1.79 -11.94 -5.66
C TYR A 27 -2.01 -13.37 -5.17
N LEU A 28 -2.78 -13.48 -4.09
CA LEU A 28 -3.25 -14.72 -3.51
C LEU A 28 -4.78 -14.69 -3.45
N THR A 29 -5.40 -15.85 -3.30
CA THR A 29 -6.87 -15.96 -3.19
C THR A 29 -7.41 -15.21 -1.96
N PHE A 30 -8.70 -14.87 -1.99
CA PHE A 30 -9.41 -14.21 -0.88
C PHE A 30 -8.87 -12.81 -0.53
N GLY A 31 -8.48 -12.04 -1.55
CA GLY A 31 -8.03 -10.66 -1.39
C GLY A 31 -6.72 -10.54 -0.61
N ARG A 32 -5.88 -11.58 -0.68
CA ARG A 32 -4.55 -11.61 -0.08
C ARG A 32 -3.48 -11.22 -1.10
N ARG A 33 -2.39 -10.64 -0.63
CA ARG A 33 -1.19 -10.38 -1.44
C ARG A 33 0.05 -10.63 -0.59
N VAL A 34 1.13 -11.06 -1.22
CA VAL A 34 2.42 -11.21 -0.54
C VAL A 34 3.47 -10.32 -1.21
N LEU A 35 4.19 -9.54 -0.41
CA LEU A 35 5.37 -8.81 -0.85
C LEU A 35 6.61 -9.66 -0.54
N LEU A 36 7.34 -9.98 -1.59
CA LEU A 36 8.56 -10.76 -1.58
C LEU A 36 9.76 -9.83 -1.81
N ASN A 37 10.91 -10.17 -1.24
CA ASN A 37 12.17 -9.54 -1.64
C ASN A 37 12.63 -10.03 -3.03
N ALA A 38 13.74 -9.49 -3.53
CA ALA A 38 14.35 -9.92 -4.79
C ALA A 38 14.63 -11.44 -4.87
N ALA A 39 14.94 -12.07 -3.74
CA ALA A 39 15.18 -13.52 -3.61
C ALA A 39 13.89 -14.35 -3.41
N ARG A 40 12.71 -13.78 -3.66
CA ARG A 40 11.39 -14.42 -3.49
C ARG A 40 11.06 -14.86 -2.06
N LYS A 41 11.71 -14.31 -1.04
CA LYS A 41 11.36 -14.55 0.37
C LYS A 41 10.23 -13.61 0.80
N PRO A 42 9.15 -14.14 1.41
CA PRO A 42 8.07 -13.30 1.97
C PRO A 42 8.57 -12.34 3.03
N ILE A 43 8.22 -11.06 2.86
CA ILE A 43 8.48 -9.98 3.82
C ILE A 43 7.18 -9.57 4.51
N LEU A 44 6.11 -9.40 3.75
CA LEU A 44 4.81 -8.95 4.23
C LEU A 44 3.67 -9.71 3.56
N LEU A 45 2.61 -9.96 4.32
CA LEU A 45 1.34 -10.46 3.83
C LEU A 45 0.25 -9.40 4.05
N PHE A 46 -0.45 -9.04 2.99
CA PHE A 46 -1.55 -8.08 3.00
C PHE A 46 -2.85 -8.85 2.92
N GLN A 47 -3.77 -8.61 3.85
CA GLN A 47 -5.12 -9.16 3.85
C GLN A 47 -6.13 -8.02 3.72
N LYS A 48 -6.88 -7.98 2.63
CA LYS A 48 -8.06 -7.12 2.52
C LYS A 48 -9.16 -7.66 3.44
N LYS A 49 -9.82 -6.81 4.22
CA LYS A 49 -11.05 -7.22 4.90
C LYS A 49 -12.15 -7.40 3.84
N LEU A 50 -12.56 -8.64 3.62
CA LEU A 50 -13.67 -8.96 2.74
C LEU A 50 -14.99 -8.53 3.42
N LEU A 51 -15.97 -8.09 2.63
CA LEU A 51 -17.32 -7.72 3.09
C LEU A 51 -17.39 -6.53 4.05
N SER A 52 -16.61 -5.47 3.79
CA SER A 52 -16.72 -4.20 4.52
C SER A 52 -16.82 -3.04 3.56
N PHE A 53 -17.70 -2.07 3.86
CA PHE A 53 -17.79 -0.80 3.14
C PHE A 53 -16.51 0.05 3.28
N GLN A 54 -15.69 -0.22 4.31
CA GLN A 54 -14.43 0.47 4.52
C GLN A 54 -13.28 -0.30 3.87
N HIS A 55 -12.44 0.41 3.12
CA HIS A 55 -11.19 -0.12 2.57
C HIS A 55 -10.19 -0.39 3.69
N ARG A 56 -10.27 -1.58 4.32
CA ARG A 56 -9.38 -2.00 5.40
C ARG A 56 -8.40 -3.07 4.93
N TRP A 57 -7.11 -2.83 5.15
CA TRP A 57 -6.07 -3.84 4.99
C TRP A 57 -5.39 -4.13 6.32
N THR A 58 -5.05 -5.39 6.55
CA THR A 58 -4.19 -5.81 7.66
C THR A 58 -2.91 -6.36 7.07
N VAL A 59 -1.77 -5.90 7.59
CA VAL A 59 -0.45 -6.29 7.11
C VAL A 59 0.27 -7.09 8.19
N PHE A 60 0.72 -8.28 7.82
CA PHE A 60 1.39 -9.23 8.69
C PHE A 60 2.85 -9.41 8.28
N LYS A 61 3.68 -9.82 9.23
CA LYS A 61 5.08 -10.19 9.01
C LYS A 61 5.19 -11.51 8.22
N GLY A 62 6.05 -11.51 7.21
CA GLY A 62 6.33 -12.68 6.38
C GLY A 62 5.09 -13.16 5.63
N ASN A 63 4.70 -14.41 5.86
CA ASN A 63 3.49 -15.05 5.34
C ASN A 63 2.51 -15.46 6.45
N SER A 64 2.66 -14.90 7.66
CA SER A 64 1.82 -15.23 8.81
C SER A 64 0.42 -14.60 8.69
N LEU A 65 -0.55 -15.22 9.35
CA LEU A 65 -1.90 -14.69 9.59
C LEU A 65 -2.22 -14.60 11.09
N ASN A 66 -1.21 -14.78 11.94
CA ASN A 66 -1.37 -14.68 13.39
C ASN A 66 -1.54 -13.21 13.80
N SER A 67 -2.44 -12.93 14.75
CA SER A 67 -2.63 -11.58 15.28
C SER A 67 -1.35 -10.99 15.88
N LYS A 68 -0.48 -11.84 16.45
CA LYS A 68 0.83 -11.42 17.00
C LYS A 68 1.80 -10.91 15.93
N ASP A 69 1.59 -11.28 14.67
CA ASP A 69 2.43 -10.90 13.55
C ASP A 69 1.89 -9.68 12.79
N ILE A 70 0.82 -9.04 13.26
CA ILE A 70 0.30 -7.80 12.67
C ILE A 70 1.34 -6.69 12.87
N ILE A 71 1.76 -6.08 11.76
CA ILE A 71 2.66 -4.92 11.77
C ILE A 71 1.84 -3.64 11.79
N PHE A 72 0.85 -3.53 10.91
CA PHE A 72 -0.07 -2.40 10.86
C PHE A 72 -1.39 -2.75 10.17
N ILE A 73 -2.37 -1.87 10.38
CA ILE A 73 -3.68 -1.88 9.76
C ILE A 73 -3.86 -0.54 9.05
N THR A 74 -4.48 -0.57 7.88
CA THR A 74 -4.86 0.65 7.17
C THR A 74 -6.37 0.82 7.18
N LYS A 75 -6.84 2.04 7.41
CA LYS A 75 -8.25 2.42 7.32
C LYS A 75 -8.40 3.50 6.25
N GLY A 76 -9.07 3.18 5.15
CA GLY A 76 -9.39 4.16 4.12
C GLY A 76 -10.59 5.02 4.49
N SER A 77 -10.60 6.27 4.03
CA SER A 77 -11.79 7.12 4.08
C SER A 77 -12.94 6.51 3.26
N PRO A 78 -14.21 6.80 3.60
CA PRO A 78 -15.33 6.53 2.71
C PRO A 78 -15.09 7.18 1.34
N MET A 79 -15.58 6.54 0.29
CA MET A 79 -15.37 6.79 -1.15
C MET A 79 -15.70 8.22 -1.67
N ILE A 80 -16.04 9.16 -0.78
CA ILE A 80 -16.58 10.50 -1.07
C ILE A 80 -15.50 11.60 -0.97
N TYR A 81 -14.35 11.32 -0.35
CA TYR A 81 -13.27 12.30 -0.11
C TYR A 81 -11.98 11.92 -0.86
N PRO A 82 -11.03 12.88 -1.09
CA PRO A 82 -9.70 12.55 -1.60
C PRO A 82 -9.13 11.37 -0.83
N GLU A 83 -8.63 10.37 -1.55
CA GLU A 83 -8.28 9.07 -0.97
C GLU A 83 -7.22 9.27 0.13
N SER A 84 -7.68 9.20 1.37
CA SER A 84 -6.82 9.27 2.54
C SER A 84 -6.83 7.91 3.23
N LEU A 85 -5.63 7.43 3.52
CA LEU A 85 -5.41 6.15 4.17
C LEU A 85 -4.70 6.40 5.48
N ASP A 86 -5.38 6.09 6.58
CA ASP A 86 -4.79 6.14 7.91
C ASP A 86 -4.07 4.82 8.18
N VAL A 87 -2.81 4.90 8.62
CA VAL A 87 -1.99 3.76 9.00
C VAL A 87 -1.87 3.70 10.51
N ILE A 88 -2.26 2.58 11.10
CA ILE A 88 -2.27 2.32 12.54
C ILE A 88 -1.41 1.10 12.82
N MET A 89 -0.39 1.24 13.67
CA MET A 89 0.51 0.13 14.01
C MET A 89 -0.22 -0.96 14.82
N GLY A 90 0.14 -2.22 14.61
CA GLY A 90 -0.56 -3.39 15.18
C GLY A 90 -0.60 -3.44 16.71
N ASN A 91 0.43 -2.91 17.37
CA ASN A 91 0.49 -2.82 18.84
C ASN A 91 -0.51 -1.81 19.44
N ASP A 92 -1.19 -1.03 18.59
CA ASP A 92 -1.93 0.17 18.95
C ASP A 92 -3.35 0.21 18.35
N GLU A 93 -3.94 -0.95 18.03
CA GLU A 93 -5.20 -1.05 17.28
C GLU A 93 -6.41 -0.35 17.92
N ASN A 94 -6.36 -0.10 19.24
CA ASN A 94 -7.39 0.62 20.01
C ASN A 94 -7.16 2.15 20.09
N LYS A 95 -6.10 2.68 19.47
CA LYS A 95 -5.83 4.13 19.47
C LYS A 95 -6.73 4.85 18.46
N ILE A 96 -7.15 6.06 18.86
CA ILE A 96 -7.98 6.96 18.06
C ILE A 96 -7.16 7.63 16.94
N PHE A 97 -5.82 7.64 17.04
CA PHE A 97 -4.92 8.38 16.16
C PHE A 97 -4.13 7.48 15.22
N CYS A 98 -3.89 7.94 13.99
CA CYS A 98 -3.01 7.30 13.03
C CYS A 98 -1.53 7.68 13.25
N HIS A 99 -0.63 6.74 12.93
CA HIS A 99 0.82 6.94 13.00
C HIS A 99 1.35 7.58 11.72
N PHE A 100 0.76 7.18 10.59
CA PHE A 100 1.02 7.77 9.29
C PHE A 100 -0.30 8.06 8.59
N LYS A 101 -0.27 9.09 7.75
CA LYS A 101 -1.38 9.45 6.89
C LYS A 101 -0.88 9.46 5.46
N VAL A 102 -1.54 8.68 4.61
CA VAL A 102 -1.31 8.73 3.17
C VAL A 102 -2.39 9.60 2.56
N LYS A 103 -2.01 10.56 1.72
CA LYS A 103 -2.94 11.36 0.92
C LYS A 103 -2.62 11.14 -0.55
N GLY A 104 -3.62 10.73 -1.33
CA GLY A 104 -3.55 10.67 -2.78
C GLY A 104 -4.47 11.68 -3.44
N ASP A 105 -4.23 11.94 -4.71
CA ASP A 105 -5.25 12.54 -5.58
C ASP A 105 -6.27 11.48 -6.04
N LEU A 106 -7.36 11.94 -6.65
CA LEU A 106 -8.46 11.09 -7.11
C LEU A 106 -8.07 10.09 -8.21
N PHE A 107 -6.92 10.27 -8.84
CA PHE A 107 -6.45 9.45 -9.96
C PHE A 107 -5.28 8.53 -9.59
N GLY A 108 -4.78 8.60 -8.35
CA GLY A 108 -3.63 7.86 -7.88
C GLY A 108 -2.31 8.30 -8.53
N GLU A 109 -2.28 9.50 -9.12
CA GLU A 109 -1.14 10.05 -9.87
C GLU A 109 -0.07 10.64 -8.94
N SER A 110 -0.49 11.14 -7.79
CA SER A 110 0.37 11.58 -6.70
C SER A 110 -0.07 10.98 -5.37
N CYS A 111 0.91 10.59 -4.57
CA CYS A 111 0.69 10.00 -3.26
C CYS A 111 1.77 10.51 -2.31
N THR A 112 1.36 11.08 -1.18
CA THR A 112 2.30 11.59 -0.16
C THR A 112 2.01 10.92 1.18
N ILE A 113 3.05 10.41 1.81
CA ILE A 113 3.00 9.78 3.13
C ILE A 113 3.54 10.77 4.15
N TYR A 114 2.72 11.08 5.14
CA TYR A 114 3.02 11.97 6.24
C TYR A 114 3.20 11.16 7.53
N ALA A 115 4.23 11.49 8.30
CA ALA A 115 4.34 11.12 9.70
C ALA A 115 3.33 11.89 10.56
N ARG A 116 3.15 11.43 11.79
CA ARG A 116 2.18 12.01 12.73
C ARG A 116 2.42 13.49 13.05
N ASP A 117 3.67 13.92 13.06
CA ASP A 117 4.08 15.32 13.27
C ASP A 117 3.84 16.21 12.04
N GLY A 118 3.33 15.64 10.95
CA GLY A 118 3.06 16.35 9.69
C GLY A 118 4.24 16.34 8.71
N ASN A 119 5.39 15.76 9.08
CA ASN A 119 6.54 15.69 8.19
C ASN A 119 6.30 14.69 7.06
N ILE A 120 6.75 15.04 5.85
CA ILE A 120 6.70 14.13 4.70
C ILE A 120 7.82 13.10 4.85
N ILE A 121 7.47 11.81 4.74
CA ILE A 121 8.44 10.70 4.81
C ILE A 121 8.62 9.97 3.49
N ALA A 122 7.65 10.07 2.58
CA ALA A 122 7.73 9.53 1.23
C ALA A 122 6.74 10.23 0.30
N GLN A 123 7.08 10.30 -0.98
CA GLN A 123 6.21 10.84 -2.02
C GLN A 123 6.37 10.05 -3.33
N VAL A 124 5.27 9.86 -4.03
CA VAL A 124 5.23 9.39 -5.41
C VAL A 124 5.09 10.62 -6.29
N ALA A 125 6.01 10.77 -7.23
CA ALA A 125 5.94 11.77 -8.29
C ALA A 125 5.91 11.04 -9.64
N LEU A 126 5.06 11.51 -10.53
CA LEU A 126 5.15 11.16 -11.94
C LEU A 126 6.46 11.72 -12.49
N VAL A 127 7.41 10.81 -12.76
CA VAL A 127 8.57 11.15 -13.57
C VAL A 127 8.10 11.03 -15.02
N LEU A 128 7.84 12.19 -15.64
CA LEU A 128 7.71 12.25 -17.09
C LEU A 128 9.12 12.07 -17.65
N ASP A 129 9.43 10.88 -18.15
CA ASP A 129 10.59 10.67 -19.00
C ASP A 129 10.36 11.50 -20.28
N LEU A 130 10.82 12.75 -20.27
CA LEU A 130 11.03 13.55 -21.48
C LEU A 130 12.23 12.95 -22.22
N LEU A 131 12.10 11.71 -22.70
CA LEU A 131 13.10 11.09 -23.55
C LEU A 131 12.67 11.19 -25.02
N ASN A 132 13.44 12.01 -25.74
CA ASN A 132 13.76 11.92 -27.17
C ASN A 132 12.83 12.64 -28.17
N LEU A 133 12.81 13.98 -28.12
CA LEU A 133 12.54 14.83 -29.28
C LEU A 133 13.77 15.70 -29.59
N THR A 134 14.86 15.07 -30.01
CA THR A 134 15.92 15.65 -30.86
C THR A 134 16.65 14.53 -31.56
#